data_AF-A0A4S5CN91-F1
#
_entry.id   AF-A0A4S5CN91-F1
#
_cell.length_a   1.000
_cell.length_b   1.000
_cell.length_c   1.000
_cell.angle_alpha   90.00
_cell.angle_beta   90.00
_cell.angle_gamma   90.00
#
_symmetry.space_group_name_H-M   'P 1'
#
loop_
_entity.id
_entity.type
_entity.pdbx_description
1 polymer ?
#
loop_
_entity_poly.entity_id
_entity_poly.type
_entity_poly.pdbx_seq_one_letter_code
_entity_poly.pdbx_strand_id
1 'polypeptide(L)'
;MEDLDQNCKQDYVQQASNKESSPERLRELAKYQDKNINAEIARNISCPVDLMQHLALNNAWEVRAAVAANQNCPIDLIVTLANAQNTRVSSCAFENPNCPIALLKTITIEKERDLRESVARNPNCPPDVLNHLGLDCNASVRAAVAANPNCHESLLKTLAADDEWSVRLRVASNYRSPASAFVRLIKDKDSSILYELSKNTNCPEEVLFKLSKNKDPIYRQGVASNINTPISILAVLASDSNINVRSGVVSNQNCPLDIKIKLACDDNVEFVRFTARSALERMSHGDWEAAILEGYSLSYSNPACESDEKKLGDMLLSSGLVDVYQTIQSVELSSRLSSKEPPPISLASQSTIKMRL
;
A
#
# COMPACT_ATOMS: atom_id res chain seq x y z
N MET A 1 18.87 -44.73 -9.01
CA MET A 1 17.99 -43.58 -9.28
C MET A 1 16.63 -44.02 -8.77
N GLU A 2 16.30 -43.70 -7.52
CA GLU A 2 15.00 -44.09 -6.95
C GLU A 2 13.94 -43.18 -7.55
N ASP A 3 13.08 -43.74 -8.39
CA ASP A 3 11.89 -43.04 -8.87
C ASP A 3 10.97 -42.80 -7.67
N LEU A 4 10.99 -41.57 -7.16
CA LEU A 4 10.09 -41.13 -6.10
C LEU A 4 8.63 -41.28 -6.57
N ASP A 5 7.78 -41.82 -5.70
CA ASP A 5 6.34 -41.84 -5.88
C ASP A 5 5.79 -40.40 -6.05
N GLN A 6 4.72 -40.25 -6.83
CA GLN A 6 4.13 -38.96 -7.20
C GLN A 6 3.69 -38.16 -5.95
N ASN A 7 3.21 -38.85 -4.92
CA ASN A 7 2.81 -38.24 -3.64
C ASN A 7 4.02 -37.71 -2.87
N CYS A 8 5.13 -38.49 -2.81
CA CYS A 8 6.36 -38.04 -2.16
C CYS A 8 6.98 -36.82 -2.87
N LYS A 9 6.86 -36.74 -4.21
CA LYS A 9 7.32 -35.56 -4.96
C LYS A 9 6.55 -34.30 -4.57
N GLN A 10 5.24 -34.39 -4.38
CA GLN A 10 4.43 -33.23 -3.96
C GLN A 10 4.78 -32.78 -2.55
N ASP A 11 4.95 -33.71 -1.61
CA ASP A 11 5.36 -33.41 -0.25
C ASP A 11 6.74 -32.73 -0.21
N TYR A 12 7.69 -33.17 -1.04
CA TYR A 12 9.03 -32.58 -1.12
C TYR A 12 9.04 -31.20 -1.77
N VAL A 13 8.20 -30.97 -2.78
CA VAL A 13 7.98 -29.63 -3.35
C VAL A 13 7.41 -28.69 -2.28
N GLN A 14 6.43 -29.14 -1.50
CA GLN A 14 5.85 -28.34 -0.43
C GLN A 14 6.88 -27.99 0.65
N GLN A 15 7.71 -28.96 1.05
CA GLN A 15 8.80 -28.73 1.99
C GLN A 15 9.86 -27.77 1.41
N ALA A 16 10.21 -27.89 0.13
CA ALA A 16 11.15 -26.96 -0.52
C ALA A 16 10.60 -25.53 -0.60
N SER A 17 9.28 -25.37 -0.77
CA SER A 17 8.62 -24.06 -0.83
C SER A 17 8.45 -23.38 0.55
N ASN A 18 8.54 -24.15 1.64
CA ASN A 18 8.36 -23.60 2.99
C ASN A 18 9.54 -22.69 3.38
N LYS A 19 9.23 -21.43 3.72
CA LYS A 19 10.22 -20.41 4.11
C LYS A 19 10.98 -20.76 5.40
N GLU A 20 10.40 -21.60 6.24
CA GLU A 20 11.01 -22.05 7.50
C GLU A 20 11.90 -23.28 7.32
N SER A 21 11.99 -23.83 6.11
CA SER A 21 12.84 -25.00 5.84
C SER A 21 14.31 -24.69 6.10
N SER A 22 14.95 -25.55 6.89
CA SER A 22 16.35 -25.39 7.23
C SER A 22 17.25 -25.59 5.99
N PRO A 23 18.40 -24.90 5.92
CA PRO A 23 19.35 -25.09 4.82
C PRO A 23 19.82 -26.54 4.66
N GLU A 24 19.90 -27.29 5.76
CA GLU A 24 20.25 -28.72 5.76
C GLU A 24 19.16 -29.56 5.09
N ARG A 25 17.88 -29.29 5.39
CA ARG A 25 16.76 -29.97 4.75
C ARG A 25 16.71 -29.69 3.26
N LEU A 26 17.01 -28.46 2.84
CA LEU A 26 17.11 -28.11 1.41
C LEU A 26 18.24 -28.88 0.71
N ARG A 27 19.38 -29.10 1.37
CA ARG A 27 20.48 -29.93 0.82
C ARG A 27 20.07 -31.39 0.66
N GLU A 28 19.28 -31.94 1.58
CA GLU A 28 18.75 -33.29 1.46
C GLU A 28 17.79 -33.42 0.27
N LEU A 29 16.87 -32.46 0.11
CA LEU A 29 15.91 -32.44 -0.99
C LEU A 29 16.59 -32.28 -2.36
N ALA A 30 17.73 -31.58 -2.43
CA ALA A 30 18.50 -31.43 -3.67
C ALA A 30 19.08 -32.75 -4.21
N LYS A 31 19.24 -33.79 -3.36
CA LYS A 31 19.79 -35.09 -3.77
C LYS A 31 18.90 -35.83 -4.77
N TYR A 32 17.60 -35.55 -4.77
CA TYR A 32 16.63 -36.22 -5.63
C TYR A 32 16.67 -35.74 -7.09
N GLN A 33 17.46 -34.69 -7.40
CA GLN A 33 17.69 -34.13 -8.75
C GLN A 33 16.44 -33.77 -9.57
N ASP A 34 15.26 -33.75 -8.94
CA ASP A 34 14.01 -33.39 -9.60
C ASP A 34 13.98 -31.89 -9.92
N LYS A 35 13.58 -31.56 -11.15
CA LYS A 35 13.56 -30.17 -11.63
C LYS A 35 12.61 -29.27 -10.83
N ASN A 36 11.47 -29.80 -10.38
CA ASN A 36 10.46 -29.03 -9.66
C ASN A 36 10.92 -28.77 -8.23
N ILE A 37 11.45 -29.81 -7.57
CA ILE A 37 12.03 -29.69 -6.22
C ILE A 37 13.19 -28.68 -6.24
N ASN A 38 14.11 -28.81 -7.21
CA ASN A 38 15.25 -27.90 -7.35
C ASN A 38 14.85 -26.45 -7.65
N ALA A 39 13.79 -26.23 -8.43
CA ALA A 39 13.28 -24.88 -8.67
C ALA A 39 12.71 -24.25 -7.39
N GLU A 40 11.98 -25.00 -6.57
CA GLU A 40 11.47 -24.50 -5.29
C GLU A 40 12.57 -24.27 -4.27
N ILE A 41 13.56 -25.16 -4.19
CA ILE A 41 14.76 -24.95 -3.37
C ILE A 41 15.47 -23.65 -3.78
N ALA A 42 15.61 -23.41 -5.09
CA ALA A 42 16.26 -22.21 -5.60
C ALA A 42 15.48 -20.92 -5.31
N ARG A 43 14.14 -20.97 -5.22
CA ARG A 43 13.31 -19.82 -4.82
C ARG A 43 13.31 -19.55 -3.32
N ASN A 44 13.69 -20.53 -2.51
CA ASN A 44 13.66 -20.41 -1.07
C ASN A 44 14.69 -19.38 -0.58
N ILE A 45 14.25 -18.47 0.30
CA ILE A 45 15.10 -17.43 0.90
C ILE A 45 16.24 -18.05 1.74
N SER A 46 15.99 -19.22 2.32
CA SER A 46 16.94 -19.98 3.14
C SER A 46 17.90 -20.85 2.31
N CYS A 47 17.88 -20.75 0.98
CA CYS A 47 18.78 -21.51 0.12
C CYS A 47 20.25 -21.08 0.37
N PRO A 48 21.15 -22.01 0.74
CA PRO A 48 22.54 -21.64 0.97
C PRO A 48 23.27 -21.35 -0.36
N VAL A 49 24.27 -20.46 -0.30
CA VAL A 49 25.01 -19.99 -1.48
C VAL A 49 25.67 -21.13 -2.27
N ASP A 50 26.30 -22.10 -1.61
CA ASP A 50 26.94 -23.24 -2.29
C ASP A 50 25.92 -24.05 -3.10
N LEU A 51 24.70 -24.19 -2.57
CA LEU A 51 23.63 -24.92 -3.24
C LEU A 51 23.11 -24.11 -4.43
N MET A 52 22.98 -22.79 -4.31
CA MET A 52 22.65 -21.92 -5.43
C MET A 52 23.69 -22.02 -6.56
N GLN A 53 24.98 -22.06 -6.24
CA GLN A 53 26.06 -22.25 -7.22
C GLN A 53 25.90 -23.58 -7.98
N HIS A 54 25.60 -24.67 -7.26
CA HIS A 54 25.33 -25.96 -7.89
C HIS A 54 24.07 -25.93 -8.77
N LEU A 55 22.99 -25.30 -8.29
CA LEU A 55 21.73 -25.19 -9.02
C LEU A 55 21.83 -24.27 -10.26
N ALA A 56 22.73 -23.30 -10.26
CA ALA A 56 23.00 -22.44 -11.42
C ALA A 56 23.64 -23.19 -12.60
N LEU A 57 24.30 -24.33 -12.34
CA LEU A 57 24.85 -25.21 -13.38
C LEU A 57 23.85 -26.27 -13.86
N ASN A 58 22.63 -26.29 -13.33
CA ASN A 58 21.62 -27.28 -13.68
C ASN A 58 21.22 -27.16 -15.16
N ASN A 59 20.99 -28.28 -15.84
CA ASN A 59 20.57 -28.32 -17.25
C ASN A 59 19.19 -27.67 -17.46
N ALA A 60 18.29 -27.77 -16.48
CA ALA A 60 16.97 -27.16 -16.53
C ALA A 60 17.06 -25.63 -16.40
N TRP A 61 16.57 -24.91 -17.41
CA TRP A 61 16.59 -23.44 -17.40
C TRP A 61 15.68 -22.87 -16.32
N GLU A 62 14.61 -23.59 -15.95
CA GLU A 62 13.66 -23.21 -14.89
C GLU A 62 14.37 -23.10 -13.53
N VAL A 63 15.27 -24.04 -13.24
CA VAL A 63 16.06 -24.05 -12.01
C VAL A 63 17.05 -22.88 -12.01
N ARG A 64 17.73 -22.63 -13.13
CA ARG A 64 18.65 -21.48 -13.26
C ARG A 64 17.92 -20.15 -13.13
N ALA A 65 16.74 -20.02 -13.72
CA ALA A 65 15.89 -18.83 -13.59
C ALA A 65 15.42 -18.62 -12.15
N ALA A 66 15.08 -19.70 -11.44
CA ALA A 66 14.73 -19.63 -10.03
C ALA A 66 15.90 -19.15 -9.15
N VAL A 67 17.12 -19.61 -9.43
CA VAL A 67 18.34 -19.10 -8.75
C VAL A 67 18.54 -17.62 -9.02
N ALA A 68 18.37 -17.19 -10.28
CA ALA A 68 18.48 -15.78 -10.66
C ALA A 68 17.42 -14.88 -10.01
N ALA A 69 16.22 -15.41 -9.75
CA ALA A 69 15.13 -14.66 -9.11
C ALA A 69 15.23 -14.59 -7.58
N ASN A 70 16.16 -15.33 -6.96
CA ASN A 70 16.30 -15.36 -5.50
C ASN A 70 16.83 -14.02 -4.97
N GLN A 71 16.18 -13.46 -3.95
CA GLN A 71 16.59 -12.18 -3.31
C GLN A 71 17.98 -12.24 -2.67
N ASN A 72 18.44 -13.43 -2.28
CA ASN A 72 19.76 -13.67 -1.69
C ASN A 72 20.79 -14.18 -2.70
N CYS A 73 20.49 -14.12 -4.01
CA CYS A 73 21.42 -14.56 -5.04
C CYS A 73 22.71 -13.70 -5.01
N PRO A 74 23.90 -14.32 -4.93
CA PRO A 74 25.16 -13.59 -4.96
C PRO A 74 25.38 -12.86 -6.28
N ILE A 75 26.04 -11.71 -6.22
CA ILE A 75 26.33 -10.85 -7.38
C ILE A 75 27.06 -11.61 -8.49
N ASP A 76 28.10 -12.39 -8.17
CA ASP A 76 28.89 -13.14 -9.16
C ASP A 76 28.03 -14.14 -9.96
N LEU A 77 27.04 -14.73 -9.27
CA LEU A 77 26.12 -15.67 -9.89
C LEU A 77 25.11 -14.96 -10.78
N ILE A 78 24.61 -13.79 -10.36
CA ILE A 78 23.75 -12.95 -11.19
C ILE A 78 24.47 -12.54 -12.47
N VAL A 79 25.74 -12.13 -12.39
CA VAL A 79 26.54 -11.77 -13.58
C VAL A 79 26.68 -12.95 -14.53
N THR A 80 26.88 -14.16 -14.00
CA THR A 80 26.98 -15.39 -14.80
C THR A 80 25.64 -15.72 -15.47
N LEU A 81 24.54 -15.67 -14.72
CA LEU A 81 23.19 -16.00 -15.19
C LEU A 81 22.62 -14.96 -16.16
N ALA A 82 22.99 -13.68 -16.01
CA ALA A 82 22.62 -12.62 -16.93
C ALA A 82 23.23 -12.82 -18.33
N ASN A 83 24.42 -13.39 -18.41
CA ASN A 83 25.10 -13.72 -19.66
C ASN A 83 24.75 -15.11 -20.20
N ALA A 84 23.78 -15.81 -19.60
CA ALA A 84 23.33 -17.10 -20.09
C ALA A 84 22.70 -16.98 -21.49
N GLN A 85 22.80 -18.05 -22.29
CA GLN A 85 22.19 -18.10 -23.63
C GLN A 85 20.65 -18.03 -23.59
N ASN A 86 20.04 -18.39 -22.46
CA ASN A 86 18.58 -18.41 -22.33
C ASN A 86 18.07 -17.07 -21.81
N THR A 87 17.35 -16.35 -22.68
CA THR A 87 16.77 -15.03 -22.39
C THR A 87 15.93 -14.99 -21.12
N ARG A 88 15.20 -16.07 -20.78
CA ARG A 88 14.37 -16.11 -19.56
C ARG A 88 15.22 -16.10 -18.30
N VAL A 89 16.35 -16.80 -18.31
CA VAL A 89 17.29 -16.82 -17.18
C VAL A 89 17.92 -15.43 -17.02
N SER A 90 18.35 -14.83 -18.13
CA SER A 90 18.91 -13.49 -18.14
C SER A 90 17.90 -12.43 -17.66
N SER A 91 16.64 -12.51 -18.11
CA SER A 91 15.55 -11.63 -17.65
C SER A 91 15.37 -11.68 -16.13
N CYS A 92 15.35 -12.87 -15.52
CA CYS A 92 15.28 -12.99 -14.06
C CYS A 92 16.51 -12.38 -13.37
N ALA A 93 17.70 -12.55 -13.95
CA ALA A 93 18.93 -11.97 -13.41
C ALA A 93 18.91 -10.43 -13.47
N PHE A 94 18.45 -9.84 -14.58
CA PHE A 94 18.32 -8.39 -14.75
C PHE A 94 17.23 -7.77 -13.89
N GLU A 95 16.16 -8.50 -13.57
CA GLU A 95 15.08 -8.00 -12.69
C GLU A 95 15.47 -8.06 -11.19
N ASN A 96 16.48 -8.86 -10.84
CA ASN A 96 16.91 -9.04 -9.46
C ASN A 96 17.43 -7.73 -8.83
N PRO A 97 16.99 -7.35 -7.61
CA PRO A 97 17.51 -6.17 -6.90
C PRO A 97 19.03 -6.13 -6.71
N ASN A 98 19.68 -7.30 -6.62
CA ASN A 98 21.15 -7.41 -6.47
C ASN A 98 21.91 -7.34 -7.79
N CYS A 99 21.22 -7.13 -8.93
CA CYS A 99 21.89 -6.99 -10.22
C CYS A 99 22.82 -5.76 -10.21
N PRO A 100 24.12 -5.93 -10.56
CA PRO A 100 25.03 -4.80 -10.63
C PRO A 100 24.59 -3.73 -11.61
N ILE A 101 24.68 -2.46 -11.20
CA ILE A 101 24.37 -1.31 -12.06
C ILE A 101 25.20 -1.32 -13.34
N ALA A 102 26.48 -1.73 -13.24
CA ALA A 102 27.36 -1.84 -14.41
C ALA A 102 26.77 -2.77 -15.49
N LEU A 103 26.10 -3.85 -15.07
CA LEU A 103 25.48 -4.80 -15.98
C LEU A 103 24.17 -4.24 -16.57
N LEU A 104 23.36 -3.55 -15.76
CA LEU A 104 22.16 -2.85 -16.25
C LEU A 104 22.51 -1.81 -17.35
N LYS A 105 23.67 -1.15 -17.24
CA LYS A 105 24.17 -0.21 -18.25
C LYS A 105 24.63 -0.84 -19.56
N THR A 106 24.86 -2.16 -19.59
CA THR A 106 25.24 -2.87 -20.82
C THR A 106 24.07 -3.14 -21.76
N ILE A 107 22.82 -2.90 -21.31
CA ILE A 107 21.64 -3.11 -22.14
C ILE A 107 21.64 -2.12 -23.32
N THR A 108 21.44 -2.62 -24.53
CA THR A 108 21.30 -1.81 -25.74
C THR A 108 19.91 -1.99 -26.34
N ILE A 109 19.48 -1.05 -27.19
CA ILE A 109 18.19 -1.12 -27.90
C ILE A 109 18.10 -2.38 -28.79
N GLU A 110 19.23 -2.88 -29.28
CA GLU A 110 19.32 -4.06 -30.15
C GLU A 110 19.09 -5.39 -29.41
N LYS A 111 19.18 -5.41 -28.07
CA LYS A 111 18.90 -6.61 -27.27
C LYS A 111 17.42 -6.95 -27.32
N GLU A 112 17.10 -8.22 -27.07
CA GLU A 112 15.71 -8.71 -27.00
C GLU A 112 14.83 -7.85 -26.10
N ARG A 113 13.58 -7.62 -26.54
CA ARG A 113 12.59 -6.77 -25.84
C ARG A 113 12.39 -7.20 -24.39
N ASP A 114 12.35 -8.51 -24.13
CA ASP A 114 12.16 -9.06 -22.78
C ASP A 114 13.30 -8.68 -21.82
N LEU A 115 14.54 -8.58 -22.31
CA LEU A 115 15.68 -8.16 -21.48
C LEU A 115 15.59 -6.66 -21.16
N ARG A 116 15.22 -5.84 -22.14
CA ARG A 116 15.04 -4.39 -21.94
C ARG A 116 13.92 -4.12 -20.93
N GLU A 117 12.83 -4.89 -21.00
CA GLU A 117 11.72 -4.83 -20.05
C GLU A 117 12.16 -5.25 -18.64
N SER A 118 12.93 -6.33 -18.49
CA SER A 118 13.47 -6.76 -17.19
C SER A 118 14.39 -5.71 -16.56
N VAL A 119 15.26 -5.07 -17.35
CA VAL A 119 16.10 -3.96 -16.86
C VAL A 119 15.26 -2.77 -16.43
N ALA A 120 14.19 -2.43 -17.17
CA ALA A 120 13.27 -1.36 -16.80
C ALA A 120 12.47 -1.68 -15.52
N ARG A 121 12.20 -2.96 -15.22
CA ARG A 121 11.53 -3.39 -13.97
C ARG A 121 12.45 -3.41 -12.75
N ASN A 122 13.77 -3.44 -12.95
CA ASN A 122 14.71 -3.53 -11.84
C ASN A 122 14.53 -2.32 -10.89
N PRO A 123 14.28 -2.53 -9.59
CA PRO A 123 14.06 -1.43 -8.65
C PRO A 123 15.28 -0.52 -8.51
N ASN A 124 16.49 -1.01 -8.78
CA ASN A 124 17.76 -0.28 -8.71
C ASN A 124 18.26 0.20 -10.09
N CYS A 125 17.38 0.22 -11.11
CA CYS A 125 17.74 0.72 -12.43
C CYS A 125 18.16 2.20 -12.38
N PRO A 126 19.34 2.55 -12.91
CA PRO A 126 19.85 3.90 -12.79
C PRO A 126 19.09 4.87 -13.72
N PRO A 127 18.97 6.17 -13.36
CA PRO A 127 18.16 7.12 -14.11
C PRO A 127 18.57 7.34 -15.57
N ASP A 128 19.87 7.20 -15.89
CA ASP A 128 20.39 7.30 -17.26
C ASP A 128 19.86 6.18 -18.16
N VAL A 129 19.83 4.95 -17.66
CA VAL A 129 19.25 3.79 -18.37
C VAL A 129 17.73 3.94 -18.50
N LEU A 130 17.03 4.38 -17.44
CA LEU A 130 15.60 4.65 -17.50
C LEU A 130 15.24 5.71 -18.54
N ASN A 131 16.03 6.78 -18.67
CA ASN A 131 15.85 7.78 -19.72
C ASN A 131 15.96 7.19 -21.12
N HIS A 132 16.94 6.32 -21.33
CA HIS A 132 17.14 5.64 -22.59
C HIS A 132 15.97 4.70 -22.94
N LEU A 133 15.55 3.87 -21.98
CA LEU A 133 14.42 2.94 -22.13
C LEU A 133 13.06 3.65 -22.19
N GLY A 134 12.96 4.87 -21.67
CA GLY A 134 11.77 5.72 -21.80
C GLY A 134 11.47 6.14 -23.24
N LEU A 135 12.45 6.02 -24.14
CA LEU A 135 12.31 6.29 -25.57
C LEU A 135 12.22 5.01 -26.42
N ASP A 136 12.07 3.85 -25.78
CA ASP A 136 12.04 2.55 -26.47
C ASP A 136 10.87 2.46 -27.47
N CYS A 137 11.08 1.78 -28.59
CA CYS A 137 10.03 1.60 -29.58
C CYS A 137 8.87 0.74 -29.04
N ASN A 138 9.13 -0.14 -28.08
CA ASN A 138 8.14 -1.02 -27.50
C ASN A 138 7.46 -0.38 -26.28
N ALA A 139 6.14 -0.25 -26.34
CA ALA A 139 5.38 0.40 -25.28
C ALA A 139 5.39 -0.38 -23.95
N SER A 140 5.59 -1.70 -23.96
CA SER A 140 5.70 -2.47 -22.71
C SER A 140 6.98 -2.14 -21.95
N VAL A 141 8.09 -1.86 -22.65
CA VAL A 141 9.34 -1.40 -22.04
C VAL A 141 9.13 0.00 -21.43
N ARG A 142 8.53 0.93 -22.18
CA ARG A 142 8.19 2.27 -21.66
C ARG A 142 7.23 2.22 -20.47
N ALA A 143 6.28 1.28 -20.46
CA ALA A 143 5.37 1.07 -19.34
C ALA A 143 6.09 0.52 -18.10
N ALA A 144 7.08 -0.37 -18.28
CA ALA A 144 7.93 -0.82 -17.20
C ALA A 144 8.77 0.33 -16.61
N VAL A 145 9.31 1.21 -17.45
CA VAL A 145 9.99 2.44 -17.01
C VAL A 145 9.05 3.35 -16.20
N ALA A 146 7.83 3.57 -16.67
CA ALA A 146 6.82 4.37 -15.95
C ALA A 146 6.40 3.74 -14.61
N ALA A 147 6.43 2.41 -14.50
CA ALA A 147 6.09 1.70 -13.26
C ALA A 147 7.25 1.66 -12.25
N ASN A 148 8.47 2.01 -12.67
CA ASN A 148 9.66 1.86 -11.84
C ASN A 148 9.65 2.85 -10.65
N PRO A 149 9.93 2.40 -9.40
CA PRO A 149 10.01 3.26 -8.22
C PRO A 149 11.09 4.37 -8.31
N ASN A 150 12.14 4.14 -9.10
CA ASN A 150 13.23 5.08 -9.35
C ASN A 150 13.04 5.94 -10.61
N CYS A 151 11.89 5.83 -11.28
CA CYS A 151 11.53 6.76 -12.35
C CYS A 151 11.36 8.17 -11.76
N HIS A 152 12.11 9.12 -12.32
CA HIS A 152 12.16 10.49 -11.82
C HIS A 152 11.08 11.35 -12.49
N GLU A 153 10.68 12.42 -11.80
CA GLU A 153 9.50 13.22 -12.14
C GLU A 153 9.50 13.78 -13.57
N SER A 154 10.63 14.24 -14.09
CA SER A 154 10.70 14.79 -15.46
C SER A 154 10.43 13.74 -16.54
N LEU A 155 10.88 12.49 -16.31
CA LEU A 155 10.58 11.39 -17.21
C LEU A 155 9.11 10.98 -17.10
N LEU A 156 8.55 10.86 -15.90
CA LEU A 156 7.11 10.59 -15.70
C LEU A 156 6.23 11.67 -16.34
N LYS A 157 6.61 12.94 -16.25
CA LYS A 157 5.94 14.05 -16.94
C LYS A 157 5.93 13.86 -18.46
N THR A 158 7.02 13.32 -19.01
CA THR A 158 7.15 13.05 -20.45
C THR A 158 6.32 11.82 -20.84
N LEU A 159 6.36 10.74 -20.06
CA LEU A 159 5.59 9.51 -20.29
C LEU A 159 4.08 9.69 -20.06
N ALA A 160 3.65 10.70 -19.30
CA ALA A 160 2.24 11.10 -19.23
C ALA A 160 1.68 11.54 -20.60
N ALA A 161 2.57 11.84 -21.56
CA ALA A 161 2.26 12.20 -22.93
C ALA A 161 2.19 11.03 -23.90
N ASP A 162 2.54 9.82 -23.46
CA ASP A 162 2.76 8.69 -24.35
C ASP A 162 1.50 8.33 -25.14
N ASP A 163 1.67 7.89 -26.38
CA ASP A 163 0.55 7.49 -27.23
C ASP A 163 -0.14 6.22 -26.69
N GLU A 164 0.61 5.35 -26.02
CA GLU A 164 0.09 4.10 -25.48
C GLU A 164 -0.59 4.30 -24.13
N TRP A 165 -1.86 3.87 -24.03
CA TRP A 165 -2.65 3.97 -22.81
C TRP A 165 -2.01 3.22 -21.63
N SER A 166 -1.38 2.07 -21.87
CA SER A 166 -0.74 1.26 -20.83
C SER A 166 0.45 1.97 -20.18
N VAL A 167 1.18 2.81 -20.92
CA VAL A 167 2.26 3.65 -20.37
C VAL A 167 1.67 4.74 -19.49
N ARG A 168 0.67 5.46 -19.99
CA ARG A 168 -0.03 6.53 -19.25
C ARG A 168 -0.70 6.02 -17.97
N LEU A 169 -1.25 4.80 -17.99
CA LEU A 169 -1.78 4.11 -16.82
C LEU A 169 -0.71 3.89 -15.76
N ARG A 170 0.48 3.43 -16.14
CA ARG A 170 1.59 3.24 -15.20
C ARG A 170 2.04 4.55 -14.57
N VAL A 171 2.08 5.64 -15.34
CA VAL A 171 2.31 6.98 -14.80
C VAL A 171 1.21 7.36 -13.79
N ALA A 172 -0.07 7.14 -14.11
CA ALA A 172 -1.17 7.44 -13.19
C ALA A 172 -1.06 6.67 -11.86
N SER A 173 -0.59 5.42 -11.88
CA SER A 173 -0.41 4.58 -10.69
C SER A 173 0.89 4.82 -9.91
N ASN A 174 1.87 5.53 -10.49
CA ASN A 174 3.17 5.71 -9.85
C ASN A 174 3.08 6.77 -8.73
N TYR A 175 3.61 6.44 -7.55
CA TYR A 175 3.61 7.34 -6.40
C TYR A 175 4.56 8.54 -6.58
N ARG A 176 5.54 8.48 -7.49
CA ARG A 176 6.44 9.62 -7.78
C ARG A 176 5.94 10.51 -8.91
N SER A 177 4.72 10.29 -9.40
CA SER A 177 4.18 11.12 -10.47
C SER A 177 4.05 12.57 -10.03
N PRO A 178 4.55 13.54 -10.82
CA PRO A 178 4.45 14.94 -10.45
C PRO A 178 3.04 15.49 -10.71
N ALA A 179 2.64 16.54 -9.99
CA ALA A 179 1.36 17.23 -10.17
C ALA A 179 1.06 17.56 -11.66
N SER A 180 2.07 17.97 -12.41
CA SER A 180 1.94 18.29 -13.84
C SER A 180 1.53 17.09 -14.72
N ALA A 181 1.89 15.86 -14.33
CA ALA A 181 1.44 14.65 -15.02
C ALA A 181 -0.05 14.40 -14.74
N PHE A 182 -0.51 14.54 -13.50
CA PHE A 182 -1.93 14.39 -13.15
C PHE A 182 -2.83 15.39 -13.89
N VAL A 183 -2.42 16.65 -13.99
CA VAL A 183 -3.16 17.70 -14.73
C VAL A 183 -3.33 17.36 -16.21
N ARG A 184 -2.39 16.62 -16.79
CA ARG A 184 -2.50 16.12 -18.16
C ARG A 184 -3.43 14.90 -18.24
N LEU A 185 -3.18 13.90 -17.39
CA LEU A 185 -3.88 12.61 -17.40
C LEU A 185 -5.37 12.74 -17.03
N ILE A 186 -5.78 13.79 -16.32
CA ILE A 186 -7.20 14.01 -16.03
C ILE A 186 -8.04 14.29 -17.30
N LYS A 187 -7.39 14.69 -18.40
CA LYS A 187 -8.04 14.91 -19.70
C LYS A 187 -7.97 13.66 -20.60
N ASP A 188 -7.46 12.55 -20.08
CA ASP A 188 -7.37 11.31 -20.83
C ASP A 188 -8.76 10.76 -21.16
N LYS A 189 -8.83 10.01 -22.26
CA LYS A 189 -10.07 9.36 -22.71
C LYS A 189 -10.26 8.01 -22.03
N ASP A 190 -9.19 7.39 -21.53
CA ASP A 190 -9.25 6.08 -20.92
C ASP A 190 -9.79 6.14 -19.48
N SER A 191 -10.89 5.45 -19.25
CA SER A 191 -11.54 5.35 -17.95
C SER A 191 -10.66 4.72 -16.88
N SER A 192 -9.76 3.82 -17.25
CA SER A 192 -8.85 3.13 -16.33
C SER A 192 -7.81 4.09 -15.74
N ILE A 193 -7.35 5.04 -16.56
CA ILE A 193 -6.39 6.08 -16.14
C ILE A 193 -7.04 6.96 -15.08
N LEU A 194 -8.25 7.48 -15.34
CA LEU A 194 -8.98 8.31 -14.38
C LEU A 194 -9.25 7.59 -13.05
N TYR A 195 -9.49 6.28 -13.09
CA TYR A 195 -9.66 5.46 -11.89
C TYR A 195 -8.37 5.40 -11.06
N GLU A 196 -7.22 5.15 -11.69
CA GLU A 196 -5.93 5.16 -10.98
C GLU A 196 -5.60 6.53 -10.39
N LEU A 197 -5.87 7.63 -11.12
CA LEU A 197 -5.68 8.98 -10.58
C LEU A 197 -6.53 9.23 -9.32
N SER A 198 -7.76 8.70 -9.28
CA SER A 198 -8.65 8.87 -8.12
C SER A 198 -8.13 8.18 -6.86
N LYS A 199 -7.39 7.08 -7.03
CA LYS A 199 -6.85 6.27 -5.93
C LYS A 199 -5.42 6.63 -5.54
N ASN A 200 -4.67 7.30 -6.41
CA ASN A 200 -3.28 7.64 -6.15
C ASN A 200 -3.21 8.67 -5.01
N THR A 201 -2.48 8.33 -3.95
CA THR A 201 -2.34 9.18 -2.75
C THR A 201 -1.62 10.50 -3.04
N ASN A 202 -0.77 10.57 -4.07
CA ASN A 202 -0.09 11.81 -4.45
C ASN A 202 -0.84 12.66 -5.48
N CYS A 203 -2.12 12.33 -5.72
CA CYS A 203 -2.98 13.11 -6.60
C CYS A 203 -3.24 14.52 -6.02
N PRO A 204 -2.98 15.60 -6.78
CA PRO A 204 -3.24 16.96 -6.32
C PRO A 204 -4.71 17.24 -6.04
N GLU A 205 -4.99 18.11 -5.07
CA GLU A 205 -6.35 18.53 -4.70
C GLU A 205 -7.19 19.03 -5.90
N GLU A 206 -6.58 19.81 -6.80
CA GLU A 206 -7.28 20.31 -8.00
C GLU A 206 -7.82 19.18 -8.89
N VAL A 207 -7.07 18.06 -8.97
CA VAL A 207 -7.42 16.89 -9.77
C VAL A 207 -8.49 16.08 -9.04
N LEU A 208 -8.35 15.87 -7.74
CA LEU A 208 -9.37 15.23 -6.90
C LEU A 208 -10.72 15.98 -6.95
N PHE A 209 -10.69 17.31 -6.92
CA PHE A 209 -11.89 18.15 -7.04
C PHE A 209 -12.60 17.99 -8.38
N LYS A 210 -11.86 17.84 -9.48
CA LYS A 210 -12.45 17.59 -10.80
C LYS A 210 -13.03 16.18 -10.88
N LEU A 211 -12.34 15.18 -10.32
CA LEU A 211 -12.81 13.79 -10.28
C LEU A 211 -14.04 13.60 -9.37
N SER A 212 -14.15 14.36 -8.27
CA SER A 212 -15.32 14.32 -7.38
C SER A 212 -16.61 14.82 -8.04
N LYS A 213 -16.51 15.57 -9.14
CA LYS A 213 -17.64 16.04 -9.95
C LYS A 213 -17.93 15.17 -11.17
N ASN A 214 -17.21 14.06 -11.34
CA ASN A 214 -17.40 13.20 -12.49
C ASN A 214 -18.78 12.52 -12.43
N LYS A 215 -19.41 12.32 -13.60
CA LYS A 215 -20.72 11.67 -13.70
C LYS A 215 -20.69 10.21 -13.26
N ASP A 216 -19.59 9.53 -13.55
CA ASP A 216 -19.41 8.13 -13.14
C ASP A 216 -19.06 8.05 -11.65
N PRO A 217 -19.86 7.33 -10.85
CA PRO A 217 -19.63 7.18 -9.40
C PRO A 217 -18.33 6.47 -9.05
N ILE A 218 -17.74 5.66 -9.95
CA ILE A 218 -16.50 4.93 -9.66
C ILE A 218 -15.35 5.89 -9.34
N TYR A 219 -15.26 7.03 -10.04
CA TYR A 219 -14.23 8.04 -9.77
C TYR A 219 -14.50 8.79 -8.48
N ARG A 220 -15.77 9.14 -8.22
CA ARG A 220 -16.16 9.81 -6.98
C ARG A 220 -15.91 8.92 -5.76
N GLN A 221 -16.13 7.62 -5.90
CA GLN A 221 -15.81 6.62 -4.88
C GLN A 221 -14.29 6.53 -4.66
N GLY A 222 -13.49 6.48 -5.73
CA GLY A 222 -12.04 6.47 -5.60
C GLY A 222 -11.50 7.70 -4.87
N VAL A 223 -12.03 8.89 -5.20
CA VAL A 223 -11.73 10.13 -4.46
C VAL A 223 -12.17 10.02 -3.00
N ALA A 224 -13.38 9.52 -2.72
CA ALA A 224 -13.89 9.37 -1.36
C ALA A 224 -12.98 8.47 -0.49
N SER A 225 -12.42 7.39 -1.06
CA SER A 225 -11.54 6.46 -0.35
C SER A 225 -10.06 6.87 -0.31
N ASN A 226 -9.66 7.94 -1.00
CA ASN A 226 -8.27 8.37 -1.05
C ASN A 226 -7.89 9.14 0.23
N ILE A 227 -6.84 8.68 0.93
CA ILE A 227 -6.41 9.25 2.21
C ILE A 227 -6.11 10.75 2.13
N ASN A 228 -5.63 11.27 1.01
CA ASN A 228 -5.27 12.67 0.88
C ASN A 228 -6.41 13.56 0.34
N THR A 229 -7.64 13.03 0.30
CA THR A 229 -8.80 13.82 -0.10
C THR A 229 -9.12 14.89 0.95
N PRO A 230 -9.15 16.18 0.56
CA PRO A 230 -9.48 17.27 1.47
C PRO A 230 -10.87 17.11 2.10
N ILE A 231 -10.98 17.56 3.35
CA ILE A 231 -12.22 17.56 4.13
C ILE A 231 -13.37 18.26 3.38
N SER A 232 -13.07 19.36 2.68
CA SER A 232 -14.04 20.11 1.88
C SER A 232 -14.68 19.26 0.77
N ILE A 233 -13.90 18.37 0.14
CA ILE A 233 -14.40 17.44 -0.88
C ILE A 233 -15.18 16.29 -0.23
N LEU A 234 -14.68 15.73 0.88
CA LEU A 234 -15.40 14.70 1.63
C LEU A 234 -16.78 15.17 2.11
N ALA A 235 -16.89 16.42 2.54
CA ALA A 235 -18.15 17.04 2.94
C ALA A 235 -19.19 17.06 1.80
N VAL A 236 -18.75 17.35 0.58
CA VAL A 236 -19.63 17.32 -0.60
C VAL A 236 -20.01 15.88 -0.96
N LEU A 237 -19.05 14.95 -0.92
CA LEU A 237 -19.27 13.54 -1.26
C LEU A 237 -20.10 12.79 -0.21
N ALA A 238 -20.18 13.27 1.02
CA ALA A 238 -21.05 12.72 2.05
C ALA A 238 -22.54 12.78 1.67
N SER A 239 -22.94 13.74 0.84
CA SER A 239 -24.31 13.86 0.32
C SER A 239 -24.47 13.29 -1.10
N ASP A 240 -23.53 12.46 -1.56
CA ASP A 240 -23.61 11.87 -2.90
C ASP A 240 -24.81 10.93 -3.06
N SER A 241 -25.45 10.95 -4.21
CA SER A 241 -26.52 10.01 -4.58
C SER A 241 -26.11 8.53 -4.47
N ASN A 242 -24.84 8.22 -4.72
CA ASN A 242 -24.34 6.85 -4.79
C ASN A 242 -23.86 6.34 -3.43
N ILE A 243 -24.37 5.15 -3.06
CA ILE A 243 -24.10 4.47 -1.78
C ILE A 243 -22.61 4.18 -1.59
N ASN A 244 -21.92 3.72 -2.64
CA ASN A 244 -20.50 3.37 -2.57
C ASN A 244 -19.61 4.59 -2.34
N VAL A 245 -20.02 5.76 -2.85
CA VAL A 245 -19.31 7.02 -2.64
C VAL A 245 -19.42 7.43 -1.17
N ARG A 246 -20.63 7.43 -0.59
CA ARG A 246 -20.84 7.75 0.83
C ARG A 246 -20.13 6.76 1.77
N SER A 247 -20.17 5.47 1.44
CA SER A 247 -19.41 4.44 2.16
C SER A 247 -17.89 4.65 2.05
N GLY A 248 -17.41 5.09 0.90
CA GLY A 248 -16.02 5.48 0.69
C GLY A 248 -15.58 6.65 1.58
N VAL A 249 -16.46 7.65 1.77
CA VAL A 249 -16.21 8.79 2.66
C VAL A 249 -16.04 8.31 4.10
N VAL A 250 -16.96 7.47 4.59
CA VAL A 250 -16.88 6.91 5.96
C VAL A 250 -15.60 6.11 6.18
N SER A 251 -15.17 5.35 5.17
CA SER A 251 -13.98 4.50 5.24
C SER A 251 -12.67 5.29 5.16
N ASN A 252 -12.74 6.59 4.86
CA ASN A 252 -11.56 7.44 4.78
C ASN A 252 -11.04 7.77 6.18
N GLN A 253 -9.73 7.64 6.38
CA GLN A 253 -9.07 7.97 7.65
C GLN A 253 -9.23 9.44 8.01
N ASN A 254 -9.22 10.34 7.03
CA ASN A 254 -9.33 11.79 7.21
C ASN A 254 -10.78 12.30 7.17
N CYS A 255 -11.78 11.41 7.20
CA CYS A 255 -13.18 11.83 7.28
C CYS A 255 -13.47 12.46 8.66
N PRO A 256 -13.95 13.73 8.70
CA PRO A 256 -14.36 14.39 9.93
C PRO A 256 -15.41 13.59 10.70
N LEU A 257 -15.33 13.69 12.03
CA LEU A 257 -16.23 12.98 12.93
C LEU A 257 -17.69 13.45 12.77
N ASP A 258 -17.91 14.74 12.52
CA ASP A 258 -19.23 15.31 12.20
C ASP A 258 -19.92 14.60 11.03
N ILE A 259 -19.16 14.31 9.98
CA ILE A 259 -19.68 13.62 8.80
C ILE A 259 -19.96 12.16 9.11
N LYS A 260 -19.10 11.48 9.88
CA LYS A 260 -19.34 10.09 10.32
C LYS A 260 -20.60 9.98 11.17
N ILE A 261 -20.79 10.90 12.12
CA ILE A 261 -21.98 10.98 12.97
C ILE A 261 -23.23 11.24 12.13
N LYS A 262 -23.17 12.22 11.23
CA LYS A 262 -24.29 12.53 10.31
C LYS A 262 -24.69 11.30 9.50
N LEU A 263 -23.73 10.61 8.89
CA LEU A 263 -24.01 9.42 8.08
C LEU A 263 -24.49 8.23 8.91
N ALA A 264 -24.07 8.11 10.17
CA ALA A 264 -24.56 7.05 11.08
C ALA A 264 -26.03 7.25 11.50
N CYS A 265 -26.46 8.51 11.62
CA CYS A 265 -27.79 8.87 12.14
C CYS A 265 -28.81 9.11 11.02
N ASP A 266 -28.43 9.87 9.99
CA ASP A 266 -29.36 10.50 9.05
C ASP A 266 -29.23 10.02 7.59
N ASP A 267 -28.30 9.10 7.26
CA ASP A 267 -28.21 8.59 5.89
C ASP A 267 -29.46 7.80 5.52
N ASN A 268 -29.96 7.91 4.29
CA ASN A 268 -31.16 7.20 3.82
C ASN A 268 -30.97 5.68 3.71
N VAL A 269 -29.72 5.18 3.63
CA VAL A 269 -29.40 3.78 3.36
C VAL A 269 -28.78 3.12 4.59
N GLU A 270 -29.40 2.03 5.06
CA GLU A 270 -28.94 1.29 6.26
C GLU A 270 -27.50 0.80 6.13
N PHE A 271 -27.05 0.38 4.95
CA PHE A 271 -25.67 -0.06 4.74
C PHE A 271 -24.64 1.04 5.05
N VAL A 272 -24.93 2.29 4.69
CA VAL A 272 -24.04 3.43 4.99
C VAL A 272 -24.09 3.75 6.47
N ARG A 273 -25.29 3.76 7.08
CA ARG A 273 -25.46 3.91 8.53
C ARG A 273 -24.66 2.88 9.30
N PHE A 274 -24.80 1.60 8.95
CA PHE A 274 -24.05 0.51 9.55
C PHE A 274 -22.54 0.69 9.41
N THR A 275 -22.06 1.04 8.21
CA THR A 275 -20.63 1.28 7.97
C THR A 275 -20.10 2.40 8.87
N ALA A 276 -20.87 3.49 9.01
CA ALA A 276 -20.52 4.62 9.86
C ALA A 276 -20.55 4.25 11.34
N ARG A 277 -21.56 3.51 11.79
CA ARG A 277 -21.65 2.98 13.16
C ARG A 277 -20.45 2.10 13.50
N SER A 278 -20.13 1.14 12.65
CA SER A 278 -18.95 0.29 12.84
C SER A 278 -17.64 1.06 12.76
N ALA A 279 -17.56 2.17 12.05
CA ALA A 279 -16.38 3.03 12.05
C ALA A 279 -16.22 3.77 13.38
N LEU A 280 -17.32 4.25 13.98
CA LEU A 280 -17.35 4.90 15.29
C LEU A 280 -17.03 3.90 16.43
N GLU A 281 -17.55 2.68 16.35
CA GLU A 281 -17.29 1.62 17.34
C GLU A 281 -15.84 1.13 17.33
N ARG A 282 -15.14 1.23 16.19
CA ARG A 282 -13.71 0.86 16.07
C ARG A 282 -12.75 1.93 16.60
N MET A 283 -13.23 3.14 16.88
CA MET A 283 -12.38 4.19 17.47
C MET A 283 -11.96 3.78 18.88
N SER A 284 -10.68 3.96 19.18
CA SER A 284 -10.12 3.63 20.48
C SER A 284 -10.52 4.65 21.55
N HIS A 285 -10.33 4.32 22.82
CA HIS A 285 -10.56 5.26 23.93
C HIS A 285 -9.74 6.55 23.78
N GLY A 286 -8.50 6.44 23.29
CA GLY A 286 -7.62 7.60 23.03
C GLY A 286 -8.12 8.49 21.89
N ASP A 287 -8.75 7.91 20.86
CA ASP A 287 -9.35 8.69 19.77
C ASP A 287 -10.57 9.50 20.26
N TRP A 288 -11.36 8.91 21.16
CA TRP A 288 -12.49 9.60 21.79
C TRP A 288 -12.06 10.66 22.80
N GLU A 289 -10.97 10.45 23.56
CA GLU A 289 -10.34 11.47 24.39
C GLU A 289 -9.93 12.71 23.57
N ALA A 290 -9.27 12.48 22.43
CA ALA A 290 -8.90 13.56 21.52
C ALA A 290 -10.15 14.29 20.96
N ALA A 291 -11.18 13.54 20.54
CA ALA A 291 -12.41 14.13 20.04
C ALA A 291 -13.12 15.00 21.11
N ILE A 292 -13.17 14.56 22.37
CA ILE A 292 -13.79 15.36 23.44
C ILE A 292 -13.01 16.66 23.68
N LEU A 293 -11.68 16.65 23.60
CA LEU A 293 -10.85 17.85 23.68
C LEU A 293 -11.11 18.83 22.52
N GLU A 294 -11.45 18.32 21.34
CA GLU A 294 -11.87 19.11 20.18
C GLU A 294 -13.32 19.62 20.29
N GLY A 295 -14.07 19.23 21.33
CA GLY A 295 -15.40 19.73 21.63
C GLY A 295 -16.55 18.75 21.35
N TYR A 296 -16.26 17.51 20.93
CA TYR A 296 -17.25 16.46 20.65
C TYR A 296 -17.75 15.79 21.94
N SER A 297 -18.43 16.56 22.79
CA SER A 297 -19.08 16.06 24.02
C SER A 297 -20.50 15.53 23.75
N LEU A 298 -21.11 14.83 24.70
CA LEU A 298 -22.51 14.40 24.58
C LEU A 298 -23.49 15.57 24.42
N SER A 299 -23.11 16.77 24.83
CA SER A 299 -23.88 18.00 24.65
C SER A 299 -23.59 18.74 23.33
N TYR A 300 -22.60 18.27 22.56
CA TYR A 300 -22.27 18.81 21.25
C TYR A 300 -23.48 18.75 20.31
N SER A 301 -23.69 19.80 19.52
CA SER A 301 -24.73 19.84 18.49
C SER A 301 -24.02 19.86 17.15
N ASN A 302 -24.24 18.82 16.33
CA ASN A 302 -23.57 18.67 15.05
C ASN A 302 -24.20 19.62 14.02
N PRO A 303 -23.50 20.67 13.56
CA PRO A 303 -24.04 21.63 12.60
C PRO A 303 -24.26 21.03 11.21
N ALA A 304 -23.71 19.83 10.94
CA ALA A 304 -23.93 19.13 9.69
C ALA A 304 -25.29 18.40 9.64
N CYS A 305 -25.95 18.17 10.78
CA CYS A 305 -27.24 17.49 10.85
C CYS A 305 -28.38 18.50 10.70
N GLU A 306 -29.32 18.22 9.78
CA GLU A 306 -30.47 19.12 9.51
C GLU A 306 -31.47 19.18 10.68
N SER A 307 -31.36 18.28 11.66
CA SER A 307 -32.11 18.36 12.90
C SER A 307 -31.40 19.27 13.91
N ASP A 308 -31.49 20.58 13.69
CA ASP A 308 -30.78 21.69 14.37
C ASP A 308 -30.89 21.78 15.92
N GLU A 309 -31.48 20.80 16.60
CA GLU A 309 -31.67 20.82 18.07
C GLU A 309 -31.27 19.53 18.79
N LYS A 310 -30.88 18.46 18.09
CA LYS A 310 -30.52 17.19 18.75
C LYS A 310 -29.06 17.21 19.18
N LYS A 311 -28.84 16.99 20.48
CA LYS A 311 -27.49 16.80 21.03
C LYS A 311 -26.93 15.45 20.56
N LEU A 312 -25.61 15.35 20.49
CA LEU A 312 -24.89 14.14 20.10
C LEU A 312 -25.35 12.92 20.91
N GLY A 313 -25.54 13.09 22.23
CA GLY A 313 -26.05 12.01 23.09
C GLY A 313 -27.41 11.48 22.64
N ASP A 314 -28.36 12.37 22.33
CA ASP A 314 -29.70 11.98 21.88
C ASP A 314 -29.67 11.31 20.50
N MET A 315 -28.79 11.80 19.61
CA MET A 315 -28.58 11.21 18.29
C MET A 315 -28.03 9.79 18.37
N LEU A 316 -27.00 9.57 19.19
CA LEU A 316 -26.39 8.25 19.39
C LEU A 316 -27.41 7.26 19.96
N LEU A 317 -28.16 7.67 20.99
CA LEU A 317 -29.19 6.82 21.60
C LEU A 317 -30.32 6.49 20.62
N SER A 318 -30.82 7.49 19.87
CA SER A 318 -31.88 7.26 18.87
C SER A 318 -31.43 6.37 17.72
N SER A 319 -30.12 6.33 17.44
CA SER A 319 -29.52 5.49 16.40
C SER A 319 -29.07 4.11 16.90
N GLY A 320 -29.30 3.80 18.17
CA GLY A 320 -28.91 2.52 18.79
C GLY A 320 -27.42 2.40 19.12
N LEU A 321 -26.65 3.48 19.05
CA LEU A 321 -25.21 3.53 19.34
C LEU A 321 -24.93 3.68 20.84
N VAL A 322 -25.46 2.75 21.64
CA VAL A 322 -25.34 2.80 23.10
C VAL A 322 -23.88 2.62 23.55
N ASP A 323 -23.12 1.74 22.90
CA ASP A 323 -21.72 1.47 23.28
C ASP A 323 -20.82 2.69 23.05
N VAL A 324 -21.03 3.40 21.93
CA VAL A 324 -20.34 4.67 21.63
C VAL A 324 -20.74 5.74 22.65
N TYR A 325 -22.04 5.86 22.98
CA TYR A 325 -22.51 6.78 24.02
C TYR A 325 -21.84 6.50 25.37
N GLN A 326 -21.78 5.24 25.79
CA GLN A 326 -21.15 4.85 27.06
C GLN A 326 -19.65 5.14 27.07
N THR A 327 -18.97 4.94 25.95
CA THR A 327 -17.54 5.24 25.80
C THR A 327 -17.28 6.75 25.93
N ILE A 328 -18.05 7.59 25.24
CA ILE A 328 -17.92 9.05 25.37
C ILE A 328 -18.23 9.48 26.81
N GLN A 329 -19.29 8.93 27.42
CA GLN A 329 -19.67 9.22 28.80
C GLN A 329 -18.55 8.85 29.79
N SER A 330 -17.93 7.68 29.64
CA SER A 330 -16.84 7.24 30.52
C SER A 330 -15.60 8.12 30.38
N VAL A 331 -15.26 8.52 29.16
CA VAL A 331 -14.13 9.42 28.90
C VAL A 331 -14.38 10.80 29.52
N GLU A 332 -15.56 11.38 29.31
CA GLU A 332 -15.91 12.69 29.90
C GLU A 332 -15.84 12.67 31.43
N LEU A 333 -16.38 11.62 32.06
CA LEU A 333 -16.33 11.47 33.50
C LEU A 333 -14.90 11.32 34.01
N SER A 334 -14.07 10.56 33.31
CA SER A 334 -12.65 10.36 33.65
C SER A 334 -11.85 11.66 33.55
N SER A 335 -12.08 12.46 32.50
CA SER A 335 -11.49 13.80 32.34
C SER A 335 -11.89 14.74 33.48
N ARG A 336 -13.18 14.77 33.85
CA ARG A 336 -13.67 15.58 34.98
C ARG A 336 -13.08 15.16 36.31
N LEU A 337 -12.85 13.86 36.53
CA LEU A 337 -12.22 13.34 37.73
C LEU A 337 -10.74 13.73 37.81
N SER A 338 -10.00 13.62 36.69
CA SER A 338 -8.59 14.06 36.61
C SER A 338 -8.43 15.57 36.83
N SER A 339 -9.34 16.40 36.30
CA SER A 339 -9.29 17.86 36.51
C SER A 339 -9.59 18.31 37.95
N LYS A 340 -10.08 17.41 38.80
CA LYS A 340 -10.48 17.67 40.19
C LYS A 340 -9.49 17.15 41.23
N GLU A 341 -8.30 16.69 40.84
CA GLU A 341 -7.28 16.28 41.81
C GLU A 341 -6.92 17.45 42.75
N PRO A 342 -7.01 17.28 44.08
CA PRO A 342 -6.63 18.32 45.04
C PRO A 342 -5.11 18.59 44.95
N PRO A 343 -4.64 19.81 45.29
CA PRO A 343 -3.20 20.10 45.26
C PRO A 343 -2.44 19.12 46.15
N PRO A 344 -1.17 18.79 45.81
CA PRO A 344 -0.38 17.86 46.59
C PRO A 344 -0.32 18.34 48.04
N ILE A 345 -0.68 17.44 48.97
CA ILE A 345 -0.59 17.70 50.40
C ILE A 345 0.89 17.93 50.71
N SER A 346 1.27 19.20 50.83
CA SER A 346 2.56 19.58 51.40
C SER A 346 2.55 19.12 52.86
N LEU A 347 3.11 17.93 53.12
CA LEU A 347 3.48 17.52 54.47
C LEU A 347 4.54 18.49 54.98
N ALA A 348 4.09 19.57 55.62
CA ALA A 348 4.95 20.46 56.36
C ALA A 348 5.73 19.64 57.38
N SER A 349 7.04 19.63 57.17
CA SER A 349 8.07 18.97 57.97
C SER A 349 7.81 19.10 59.47
N GLN A 350 7.82 17.94 60.13
CA GLN A 350 7.80 17.75 61.58
C GLN A 350 8.68 18.79 62.29
N SER A 351 8.05 19.67 63.06
CA SER A 351 8.72 20.54 64.01
C SER A 351 9.46 19.68 65.04
N THR A 352 10.78 19.66 64.90
CA THR A 352 11.73 19.01 65.78
C THR A 352 11.62 19.63 67.18
N ILE A 353 11.06 18.89 68.13
CA ILE A 353 11.11 19.25 69.55
C ILE A 353 12.58 19.14 69.99
N LYS A 354 13.27 20.27 70.11
CA LYS A 354 14.56 20.37 70.81
C LYS A 354 14.29 20.33 72.32
N MET A 355 14.60 19.20 72.96
CA MET A 355 14.92 19.19 74.39
C MET A 355 16.15 20.08 74.62
N ARG A 356 16.03 21.08 75.50
CA ARG A 356 17.17 21.76 76.12
C ARG A 356 17.40 21.14 77.51
N LEU A 357 18.69 20.90 77.75
CA LEU A 357 19.39 20.36 78.91
C LEU A 357 18.83 20.78 80.28
#